data_AF-A0AAE5ITG1-F1
#
_entry.id   AF-A0AAE5ITG1-F1
#
_cell.length_a   1.000
_cell.length_b   1.000
_cell.length_c   1.000
_cell.angle_alpha   90.00
_cell.angle_beta   90.00
_cell.angle_gamma   90.00
#
_symmetry.space_group_name_H-M   'P 1'
#
loop_
_entity.id
_entity.type
_entity.pdbx_description
1 polymer ?
#
loop_
_entity_poly.entity_id
_entity_poly.type
_entity_poly.pdbx_seq_one_letter_code
_entity_poly.pdbx_strand_id
1 'polypeptide(L)'
;MTSHFPAPGEPVGATTDEGSSAIPVVAGLRAIGAVTALGLPSVASGIIARRHLVMPLLEKARADALSIEMFRRLRDEFGRGPIEFRLPGRRVVLLLDPDDVARVLDDSPDPFTPANREKRAALGAFQPHGVLISQGDIRARRRVVNEAALETPKPLHGASDSMARTIDREISIFAQQVGETGAFTAADFTRVWWRIARQVTLGESARDDTDVTDRLWKLRANGNWSYLTPPRRRLRDRFFESLYDYADRAEPGTLVHALASVETAPAVDPVGQIPHWLFAFDAAGMATLRALALLAAHPDRLAEVRREASERPVGNAATLPIHRACILESLRLWPTTPAILRDSTRPTVWRTPGGARATVPEGSMFIILTPPLHRDRDRFDFANAFTPDIWIDGRADGLHTLLPFSGGPAECPGRNVALFVSSTVLSAVVTAFDRIEQVSAPRLQPGGDLPPTLNHYGLKFAAAQGSRATTEENT
;
A
#
# COMPACT_ATOMS: atom_id res chain seq x y z
N MET A 1 51.85 3.06 8.49
CA MET A 1 51.52 3.80 7.25
C MET A 1 50.11 4.32 7.39
N THR A 2 50.02 5.61 7.66
CA THR A 2 48.82 6.39 7.96
C THR A 2 48.02 6.64 6.68
N SER A 3 46.78 6.15 6.60
CA SER A 3 45.85 6.49 5.53
C SER A 3 45.01 7.72 5.93
N HIS A 4 45.24 8.84 5.27
CA HIS A 4 44.43 10.04 5.40
C HIS A 4 43.03 9.83 4.78
N PHE A 5 41.99 10.03 5.60
CA PHE A 5 40.66 10.42 5.14
C PHE A 5 40.68 11.93 4.83
N PRO A 6 40.00 12.43 3.77
CA PRO A 6 39.78 13.85 3.61
C PRO A 6 38.61 14.34 4.48
N ALA A 7 38.81 15.48 5.13
CA ALA A 7 37.86 16.21 5.96
C ALA A 7 36.82 17.00 5.11
N PRO A 8 35.68 17.42 5.67
CA PRO A 8 34.59 18.05 4.93
C PRO A 8 34.81 19.56 4.79
N GLY A 9 34.66 20.07 3.57
CA GLY A 9 34.65 21.51 3.32
C GLY A 9 35.24 21.89 1.96
N GLU A 10 34.46 21.73 0.89
CA GLU A 10 34.59 22.56 -0.31
C GLU A 10 33.18 22.84 -0.87
N PRO A 11 32.81 24.10 -1.13
CA PRO A 11 31.58 24.42 -1.84
C PRO A 11 31.81 24.09 -3.32
N VAL A 12 31.28 22.95 -3.77
CA VAL A 12 31.41 22.52 -5.16
C VAL A 12 30.28 23.14 -5.97
N GLY A 13 30.65 24.02 -6.90
CA GLY A 13 29.75 24.90 -7.64
C GLY A 13 28.54 24.18 -8.24
N ALA A 14 27.36 24.47 -7.68
CA ALA A 14 26.14 24.45 -8.46
C ALA A 14 26.27 25.56 -9.51
N THR A 15 26.23 25.19 -10.78
CA THR A 15 25.85 26.16 -11.82
C THR A 15 24.35 26.42 -11.66
N THR A 16 23.99 27.21 -10.65
CA THR A 16 22.69 27.88 -10.61
C THR A 16 22.76 28.99 -11.65
N ASP A 17 22.51 28.61 -12.90
CA ASP A 17 22.23 29.56 -13.96
C ASP A 17 20.87 30.19 -13.62
N GLU A 18 20.88 31.37 -12.99
CA GLU A 18 19.69 32.14 -12.55
C GLU A 18 18.77 32.56 -13.72
N GLY A 19 19.04 32.11 -14.96
CA GLY A 19 18.19 32.26 -16.14
C GLY A 19 17.76 30.96 -16.82
N SER A 20 18.01 29.77 -16.25
CA SER A 20 17.74 28.49 -16.94
C SER A 20 16.23 28.24 -17.17
N SER A 21 15.83 28.14 -18.43
CA SER A 21 14.48 27.78 -18.88
C SER A 21 14.18 26.27 -18.78
N ALA A 22 14.96 25.53 -17.99
CA ALA A 22 14.87 24.07 -17.85
C ALA A 22 14.77 23.66 -16.37
N ILE A 23 14.04 22.58 -16.08
CA ILE A 23 14.07 21.97 -14.75
C ILE A 23 15.48 21.41 -14.46
N PRO A 24 15.91 21.33 -13.20
CA PRO A 24 17.20 20.75 -12.85
C PRO A 24 17.38 19.35 -13.43
N VAL A 25 18.56 19.09 -14.02
CA VAL A 25 18.88 17.83 -14.68
C VAL A 25 20.05 17.16 -14.00
N VAL A 26 19.85 15.91 -13.57
CA VAL A 26 20.92 15.02 -13.13
C VAL A 26 21.16 13.97 -14.21
N ALA A 27 22.42 13.84 -14.66
CA ALA A 27 22.82 12.92 -15.73
C ALA A 27 24.03 12.06 -15.35
N GLY A 28 24.35 11.07 -16.20
CA GLY A 28 25.53 10.23 -16.05
C GLY A 28 25.51 9.33 -14.81
N LEU A 29 26.70 9.03 -14.27
CA LEU A 29 26.86 8.15 -13.10
C LEU A 29 26.14 8.69 -11.86
N ARG A 30 26.04 10.02 -11.73
CA ARG A 30 25.32 10.68 -10.65
C ARG A 30 23.83 10.36 -10.70
N ALA A 31 23.22 10.40 -11.89
CA ALA A 31 21.83 10.03 -12.07
C ALA A 31 21.57 8.57 -11.72
N ILE A 32 22.46 7.67 -12.18
CA ILE A 32 22.37 6.24 -11.88
C ILE A 32 22.45 6.03 -10.36
N GLY A 33 23.45 6.60 -9.69
CA GLY A 33 23.61 6.48 -8.24
C GLY A 33 22.42 7.00 -7.45
N ALA A 34 21.87 8.16 -7.80
CA ALA A 34 20.70 8.75 -7.15
C ALA A 34 19.44 7.89 -7.35
N VAL A 35 19.14 7.49 -8.60
CA VAL A 35 17.98 6.63 -8.90
C VAL A 35 18.12 5.27 -8.22
N THR A 36 19.33 4.70 -8.16
CA THR A 36 19.58 3.47 -7.41
C THR A 36 19.32 3.68 -5.92
N ALA A 37 19.85 4.73 -5.29
CA ALA A 37 19.60 4.99 -3.86
C ALA A 37 18.11 5.17 -3.54
N LEU A 38 17.36 5.87 -4.41
CA LEU A 38 15.93 6.11 -4.25
C LEU A 38 15.08 4.84 -4.45
N GLY A 39 15.41 4.02 -5.44
CA GLY A 39 14.59 2.89 -5.89
C GLY A 39 15.01 1.51 -5.39
N LEU A 40 16.28 1.31 -5.03
CA LEU A 40 16.84 0.00 -4.67
C LEU A 40 16.08 -0.69 -3.53
N PRO A 41 15.72 -0.04 -2.42
CA PRO A 41 14.95 -0.70 -1.34
C PRO A 41 13.62 -1.28 -1.85
N SER A 42 12.91 -0.51 -2.70
CA SER A 42 11.63 -0.93 -3.29
C SER A 42 11.79 -2.07 -4.29
N VAL A 43 12.80 -2.02 -5.16
CA VAL A 43 13.08 -3.08 -6.13
C VAL A 43 13.56 -4.35 -5.43
N ALA A 44 14.45 -4.24 -4.43
CA ALA A 44 15.01 -5.35 -3.68
C ALA A 44 13.93 -6.08 -2.85
N SER A 45 13.03 -5.34 -2.22
CA SER A 45 11.90 -5.92 -1.49
C SER A 45 10.89 -6.62 -2.40
N GLY A 46 10.85 -6.30 -3.70
CA GLY A 46 9.86 -6.80 -4.66
C GLY A 46 8.61 -5.92 -4.67
N ILE A 47 8.40 -5.20 -5.77
CA ILE A 47 7.40 -4.13 -5.86
C ILE A 47 5.95 -4.68 -5.87
N ILE A 48 5.72 -5.80 -6.56
CA ILE A 48 4.38 -6.39 -6.72
C ILE A 48 4.14 -7.50 -5.69
N ALA A 49 5.14 -8.34 -5.47
CA ALA A 49 5.13 -9.41 -4.48
C ALA A 49 6.40 -9.32 -3.64
N ARG A 50 6.23 -9.18 -2.32
CA ARG A 50 7.35 -8.97 -1.40
C ARG A 50 8.18 -10.26 -1.28
N ARG A 51 9.50 -10.11 -1.23
CA ARG A 51 10.47 -11.20 -1.13
C ARG A 51 10.76 -11.51 0.33
N HIS A 52 10.09 -12.53 0.87
CA HIS A 52 10.20 -12.91 2.28
C HIS A 52 11.66 -13.12 2.76
N LEU A 53 12.54 -13.69 1.94
CA LEU A 53 13.97 -13.90 2.30
C LEU A 53 14.80 -12.61 2.32
N VAL A 54 14.35 -11.57 1.61
CA VAL A 54 15.10 -10.30 1.47
C VAL A 54 14.68 -9.29 2.53
N MET A 55 13.41 -9.31 2.94
CA MET A 55 12.87 -8.34 3.91
C MET A 55 13.63 -8.25 5.25
N PRO A 56 14.08 -9.36 5.87
CA PRO A 56 14.89 -9.28 7.09
C PRO A 56 16.21 -8.52 6.90
N LEU A 57 16.86 -8.70 5.74
CA LEU A 57 18.10 -8.00 5.40
C LEU A 57 17.85 -6.51 5.21
N LEU A 58 16.76 -6.14 4.52
CA LEU A 58 16.39 -4.74 4.31
C LEU A 58 16.03 -4.03 5.61
N GLU A 59 15.35 -4.71 6.53
CA GLU A 59 15.08 -4.20 7.87
C GLU A 59 16.37 -3.97 8.66
N LYS A 60 17.28 -4.97 8.70
CA LYS A 60 18.58 -4.85 9.37
C LYS A 60 19.42 -3.71 8.79
N ALA A 61 19.37 -3.52 7.48
CA ALA A 61 20.06 -2.44 6.78
C ALA A 61 19.34 -1.08 6.85
N ARG A 62 18.13 -1.01 7.46
CA ARG A 62 17.27 0.18 7.49
C ARG A 62 17.09 0.77 6.08
N ALA A 63 16.83 -0.09 5.09
CA ALA A 63 16.99 0.23 3.67
C ALA A 63 16.22 1.49 3.21
N ASP A 64 15.03 1.75 3.76
CA ASP A 64 14.24 2.93 3.38
C ASP A 64 14.89 4.25 3.85
N ALA A 65 15.78 4.22 4.86
CA ALA A 65 16.55 5.39 5.29
C ALA A 65 17.43 5.95 4.15
N LEU A 66 17.96 5.08 3.29
CA LEU A 66 18.75 5.49 2.13
C LEU A 66 17.92 6.33 1.16
N SER A 67 16.69 5.89 0.87
CA SER A 67 15.77 6.60 -0.01
C SER A 67 15.32 7.93 0.60
N ILE A 68 15.02 7.93 1.90
CA ILE A 68 14.63 9.13 2.65
C ILE A 68 15.75 10.19 2.64
N GLU A 69 16.97 9.78 2.96
CA GLU A 69 18.12 10.69 3.03
C GLU A 69 18.54 11.19 1.63
N MET A 70 18.51 10.33 0.61
CA MET A 70 18.79 10.76 -0.76
C MET A 70 17.75 11.78 -1.25
N PHE A 71 16.47 11.55 -0.98
CA PHE A 71 15.41 12.50 -1.33
C PHE A 71 15.62 13.86 -0.65
N ARG A 72 15.95 13.85 0.64
CA ARG A 72 16.24 15.08 1.40
C ARG A 72 17.42 15.84 0.82
N ARG A 73 18.54 15.18 0.51
CA ARG A 73 19.71 15.80 -0.13
C ARG A 73 19.38 16.43 -1.47
N LEU A 74 18.60 15.75 -2.30
CA LEU A 74 18.17 16.28 -3.60
C LEU A 74 17.29 17.52 -3.42
N ARG A 75 16.42 17.53 -2.41
CA ARG A 75 15.62 18.72 -2.08
C ARG A 75 16.46 19.87 -1.53
N ASP A 76 17.43 19.59 -0.66
CA ASP A 76 18.33 20.61 -0.11
C ASP A 76 19.18 21.25 -1.23
N GLU A 77 19.60 20.46 -2.21
CA GLU A 77 20.41 20.92 -3.33
C GLU A 77 19.61 21.69 -4.38
N PHE A 78 18.45 21.17 -4.80
CA PHE A 78 17.71 21.71 -5.95
C PHE A 78 16.51 22.57 -5.53
N GLY A 79 16.14 22.61 -4.26
CA GLY A 79 15.03 23.41 -3.76
C GLY A 79 13.65 22.92 -4.22
N ARG A 80 12.74 23.86 -4.49
CA ARG A 80 11.36 23.58 -4.91
C ARG A 80 11.29 23.26 -6.41
N GLY A 81 10.39 22.35 -6.79
CA GLY A 81 10.16 21.95 -8.17
C GLY A 81 10.64 20.51 -8.46
N PRO A 82 10.35 19.99 -9.66
CA PRO A 82 10.74 18.65 -10.05
C PRO A 82 12.19 18.57 -10.54
N ILE A 83 12.81 17.39 -10.42
CA ILE A 83 14.15 17.09 -10.94
C ILE A 83 14.07 16.04 -12.05
N GLU A 84 14.72 16.29 -13.19
CA GLU A 84 14.87 15.31 -14.26
C GLU A 84 16.13 14.46 -14.07
N PHE A 85 15.96 13.14 -14.07
CA PHE A 85 17.01 12.15 -14.25
C PHE A 85 16.98 11.64 -15.70
N ARG A 86 18.09 11.84 -16.43
CA ARG A 86 18.27 11.30 -17.77
C ARG A 86 18.90 9.91 -17.70
N LEU A 87 18.07 8.90 -17.94
CA LEU A 87 18.50 7.50 -18.03
C LEU A 87 18.45 7.04 -19.50
N PRO A 88 19.22 6.01 -19.90
CA PRO A 88 19.14 5.44 -21.24
C PRO A 88 17.71 5.01 -21.59
N GLY A 89 17.11 5.64 -22.61
CA GLY A 89 15.77 5.31 -23.10
C GLY A 89 14.60 5.72 -22.20
N ARG A 90 14.83 6.47 -21.10
CA ARG A 90 13.76 6.95 -20.20
C ARG A 90 14.13 8.26 -19.51
N ARG A 91 13.19 9.21 -19.51
CA ARG A 91 13.25 10.41 -18.65
C ARG A 91 12.44 10.15 -17.40
N VAL A 92 13.05 10.31 -16.24
CA VAL A 92 12.40 10.15 -14.94
C VAL A 92 12.40 11.50 -14.24
N VAL A 93 11.25 11.94 -13.79
CA VAL A 93 11.02 13.24 -13.17
C VAL A 93 10.59 12.99 -11.73
N LEU A 94 11.47 13.30 -10.78
CA LEU A 94 11.19 13.16 -9.35
C LEU A 94 10.46 14.40 -8.86
N LEU A 95 9.29 14.19 -8.23
CA LEU A 95 8.53 15.26 -7.59
C LEU A 95 8.98 15.41 -6.14
N LEU A 96 9.50 16.58 -5.81
CA LEU A 96 9.96 16.92 -4.47
C LEU A 96 8.97 17.78 -3.68
N ASP A 97 8.16 18.56 -4.39
CA ASP A 97 7.25 19.55 -3.81
C ASP A 97 5.81 19.01 -3.70
N PRO A 98 5.10 19.22 -2.58
CA PRO A 98 3.71 18.83 -2.41
C PRO A 98 2.77 19.36 -3.48
N ASP A 99 2.98 20.60 -3.95
CA ASP A 99 2.08 21.23 -4.94
C ASP A 99 2.21 20.51 -6.29
N ASP A 100 3.43 20.11 -6.65
CA ASP A 100 3.70 19.32 -7.86
C ASP A 100 3.12 17.90 -7.75
N VAL A 101 3.22 17.29 -6.56
CA VAL A 101 2.61 15.98 -6.27
C VAL A 101 1.09 16.05 -6.43
N ALA A 102 0.44 17.03 -5.79
CA ALA A 102 -1.00 17.24 -5.87
C ALA A 102 -1.45 17.39 -7.33
N ARG A 103 -0.79 18.27 -8.08
CA ARG A 103 -1.08 18.48 -9.50
C ARG A 103 -0.99 17.20 -10.33
N VAL A 104 0.07 16.40 -10.19
CA VAL A 104 0.22 15.15 -10.97
C VAL A 104 -0.91 14.17 -10.65
N LEU A 105 -1.37 14.13 -9.41
CA LEU A 105 -2.45 13.26 -8.98
C LEU A 105 -3.82 13.75 -9.45
N ASP A 106 -4.12 15.04 -9.28
CA ASP A 106 -5.40 15.65 -9.64
C ASP A 106 -5.61 15.69 -11.15
N ASP A 107 -4.57 15.99 -11.91
CA ASP A 107 -4.57 15.97 -13.38
C ASP A 107 -4.35 14.53 -13.94
N SER A 108 -4.57 13.49 -13.14
CA SER A 108 -4.64 12.10 -13.65
C SER A 108 -6.07 11.77 -14.08
N PRO A 109 -6.31 11.04 -15.19
CA PRO A 109 -5.33 10.33 -16.01
C PRO A 109 -4.80 11.13 -17.22
N ASP A 110 -5.23 12.38 -17.44
CA ASP A 110 -4.72 13.23 -18.52
C ASP A 110 -4.33 14.63 -18.01
N PRO A 111 -3.07 15.07 -18.19
CA PRO A 111 -2.04 14.45 -19.02
C PRO A 111 -1.23 13.34 -18.33
N PHE A 112 -1.54 13.00 -17.08
CA PHE A 112 -0.73 12.06 -16.29
C PHE A 112 -1.37 10.67 -16.23
N THR A 113 -1.05 9.81 -17.20
CA THR A 113 -1.64 8.49 -17.24
C THR A 113 -1.08 7.58 -16.13
N PRO A 114 -1.94 6.87 -15.37
CA PRO A 114 -1.49 5.90 -14.36
C PRO A 114 -0.98 4.60 -14.98
N ALA A 115 -1.24 4.35 -16.27
CA ALA A 115 -0.87 3.14 -16.97
C ALA A 115 0.54 3.25 -17.59
N ASN A 116 1.54 3.46 -16.73
CA ASN A 116 2.94 3.55 -17.13
C ASN A 116 3.44 2.27 -17.81
N ARG A 117 4.50 2.40 -18.63
CA ARG A 117 5.19 1.28 -19.29
C ARG A 117 5.52 0.13 -18.31
N GLU A 118 6.02 0.48 -17.13
CA GLU A 118 6.46 -0.46 -16.09
C GLU A 118 5.27 -1.22 -15.50
N LYS A 119 4.18 -0.54 -15.15
CA LYS A 119 2.96 -1.21 -14.65
C LYS A 119 2.33 -2.10 -15.72
N ARG A 120 2.29 -1.64 -16.98
CA ARG A 120 1.78 -2.44 -18.10
C ARG A 120 2.55 -3.74 -18.28
N ALA A 121 3.89 -3.69 -18.21
CA ALA A 121 4.73 -4.87 -18.29
C ALA A 121 4.53 -5.80 -17.09
N ALA A 122 4.59 -5.23 -15.88
CA ALA A 122 4.48 -5.94 -14.61
C ALA A 122 3.13 -6.63 -14.40
N LEU A 123 2.04 -5.86 -14.56
CA LEU A 123 0.69 -6.27 -14.22
C LEU A 123 0.00 -6.97 -15.39
N GLY A 124 0.33 -6.62 -16.64
CA GLY A 124 -0.24 -7.25 -17.84
C GLY A 124 -0.01 -8.76 -17.92
N ALA A 125 1.01 -9.28 -17.23
CA ALA A 125 1.28 -10.70 -17.12
C ALA A 125 0.17 -11.49 -16.40
N PHE A 126 -0.61 -10.86 -15.52
CA PHE A 126 -1.62 -11.54 -14.69
C PHE A 126 -2.98 -10.86 -14.62
N GLN A 127 -3.06 -9.58 -14.97
CA GLN A 127 -4.30 -8.79 -15.04
C GLN A 127 -4.36 -7.99 -16.35
N PRO A 128 -4.35 -8.64 -17.54
CA PRO A 128 -4.28 -7.97 -18.83
C PRO A 128 -5.47 -7.02 -19.10
N HIS A 129 -6.60 -7.25 -18.42
CA HIS A 129 -7.79 -6.41 -18.51
C HIS A 129 -7.93 -5.42 -17.34
N GLY A 130 -6.94 -5.34 -16.44
CA GLY A 130 -7.01 -4.49 -15.25
C GLY A 130 -7.06 -3.00 -15.56
N VAL A 131 -7.90 -2.28 -14.81
CA VAL A 131 -8.05 -0.82 -14.94
C VAL A 131 -6.74 -0.04 -14.70
N LEU A 132 -5.82 -0.60 -13.90
CA LEU A 132 -4.53 -0.01 -13.54
C LEU A 132 -3.54 0.13 -14.72
N ILE A 133 -3.72 -0.67 -15.76
CA ILE A 133 -2.86 -0.68 -16.96
C ILE A 133 -3.60 -0.22 -18.23
N SER A 134 -4.84 0.22 -18.07
CA SER A 134 -5.70 0.68 -19.15
C SER A 134 -5.55 2.18 -19.41
N GLN A 135 -5.78 2.63 -20.64
CA GLN A 135 -5.73 4.05 -21.04
C GLN A 135 -6.97 4.44 -21.85
N GLY A 136 -7.26 5.74 -21.96
CA GLY A 136 -8.37 6.26 -22.76
C GLY A 136 -9.74 5.74 -22.34
N ASP A 137 -10.66 5.63 -23.29
CA ASP A 137 -12.06 5.28 -23.07
C ASP A 137 -12.25 3.94 -22.35
N ILE A 138 -11.43 2.93 -22.69
CA ILE A 138 -11.55 1.62 -22.03
C ILE A 138 -11.17 1.69 -20.55
N ARG A 139 -10.24 2.59 -20.16
CA ARG A 139 -9.96 2.84 -18.75
C ARG A 139 -11.17 3.44 -18.05
N ALA A 140 -11.80 4.46 -18.64
CA ALA A 140 -12.96 5.12 -18.06
C ALA A 140 -14.10 4.11 -17.81
N ARG A 141 -14.40 3.26 -18.80
CA ARG A 141 -15.43 2.21 -18.67
C ARG A 141 -15.09 1.19 -17.58
N ARG A 142 -13.83 0.71 -17.54
CA ARG A 142 -13.38 -0.21 -16.47
C ARG A 142 -13.40 0.44 -15.09
N ARG A 143 -13.11 1.74 -14.98
CA ARG A 143 -13.14 2.49 -13.72
C ARG A 143 -14.56 2.55 -13.16
N VAL A 144 -15.55 2.88 -13.99
CA VAL A 144 -16.97 2.88 -13.60
C VAL A 144 -17.38 1.53 -13.04
N VAL A 145 -17.02 0.42 -13.70
CA VAL A 145 -17.35 -0.93 -13.22
C VAL A 145 -16.73 -1.21 -11.85
N ASN A 146 -15.47 -0.82 -11.64
CA ASN A 146 -14.82 -0.99 -10.34
C ASN A 146 -15.46 -0.14 -9.25
N GLU A 147 -15.76 1.13 -9.52
CA GLU A 147 -16.34 2.04 -8.52
C GLU A 147 -17.76 1.65 -8.14
N ALA A 148 -18.54 1.15 -9.10
CA ALA A 148 -19.87 0.60 -8.86
C ALA A 148 -19.78 -0.68 -8.02
N ALA A 149 -18.94 -1.64 -8.39
CA ALA A 149 -18.82 -2.92 -7.68
C ALA A 149 -18.21 -2.80 -6.29
N LEU A 150 -17.32 -1.83 -6.07
CA LEU A 150 -16.69 -1.54 -4.78
C LEU A 150 -17.45 -0.48 -3.98
N GLU A 151 -18.53 0.07 -4.53
CA GLU A 151 -19.32 1.17 -4.00
C GLU A 151 -18.44 2.31 -3.43
N THR A 152 -17.43 2.73 -4.20
CA THR A 152 -16.32 3.60 -3.75
C THR A 152 -16.76 4.80 -2.90
N PRO A 153 -17.82 5.55 -3.23
CA PRO A 153 -18.24 6.71 -2.44
C PRO A 153 -18.81 6.37 -1.06
N LYS A 154 -19.25 5.13 -0.82
CA LYS A 154 -19.89 4.75 0.44
C LYS A 154 -18.84 4.45 1.52
N PRO A 155 -19.02 4.94 2.75
CA PRO A 155 -18.14 4.58 3.88
C PRO A 155 -18.16 3.09 4.22
N LEU A 156 -19.32 2.45 4.05
CA LEU A 156 -19.53 1.01 4.19
C LEU A 156 -20.16 0.48 2.91
N HIS A 157 -19.66 -0.67 2.47
CA HIS A 157 -20.17 -1.38 1.31
C HIS A 157 -21.47 -2.12 1.69
N GLY A 158 -22.40 -2.34 0.76
CA GLY A 158 -23.66 -3.03 1.01
C GLY A 158 -23.48 -4.46 1.54
N ALA A 159 -22.33 -5.08 1.28
CA ALA A 159 -21.96 -6.39 1.81
C ALA A 159 -21.18 -6.35 3.15
N SER A 160 -20.99 -5.19 3.78
CA SER A 160 -20.15 -5.04 4.97
C SER A 160 -20.60 -5.90 6.15
N ASP A 161 -21.91 -6.12 6.36
CA ASP A 161 -22.40 -7.00 7.44
C ASP A 161 -22.02 -8.47 7.19
N SER A 162 -22.11 -8.93 5.95
CA SER A 162 -21.68 -10.28 5.56
C SER A 162 -20.18 -10.45 5.82
N MET A 163 -19.39 -9.48 5.36
CA MET A 163 -17.95 -9.43 5.59
C MET A 163 -17.60 -9.41 7.09
N ALA A 164 -18.32 -8.66 7.91
CA ALA A 164 -18.11 -8.61 9.36
C ALA A 164 -18.35 -9.98 10.01
N ARG A 165 -19.45 -10.67 9.65
CA ARG A 165 -19.71 -12.04 10.12
C ARG A 165 -18.59 -13.01 9.75
N THR A 166 -18.13 -12.97 8.50
CA THR A 166 -17.00 -13.79 8.04
C THR A 166 -15.74 -13.49 8.85
N ILE A 167 -15.40 -12.21 9.03
CA ILE A 167 -14.21 -11.80 9.78
C ILE A 167 -14.29 -12.27 11.23
N ASP A 168 -15.40 -11.99 11.92
CA ASP A 168 -15.58 -12.34 13.32
C ASP A 168 -15.50 -13.87 13.53
N ARG A 169 -16.11 -14.66 12.62
CA ARG A 169 -16.01 -16.13 12.64
C ARG A 169 -14.58 -16.61 12.47
N GLU A 170 -13.86 -16.17 11.43
CA GLU A 170 -12.50 -16.64 11.16
C GLU A 170 -11.51 -16.22 12.24
N ILE A 171 -11.67 -15.02 12.81
CA ILE A 171 -10.81 -14.54 13.90
C ILE A 171 -11.13 -15.27 15.20
N SER A 172 -12.39 -15.63 15.46
CA SER A 172 -12.73 -16.49 16.61
C SER A 172 -12.05 -17.86 16.52
N ILE A 173 -12.06 -18.50 15.34
CA ILE A 173 -11.38 -19.79 15.12
C ILE A 173 -9.86 -19.64 15.29
N PHE A 174 -9.29 -18.58 14.70
CA PHE A 174 -7.88 -18.27 14.87
C PHE A 174 -7.50 -18.04 16.34
N ALA A 175 -8.32 -17.32 17.09
CA ALA A 175 -8.06 -17.03 18.50
C ALA A 175 -8.06 -18.29 19.37
N GLN A 176 -8.95 -19.26 19.10
CA GLN A 176 -8.96 -20.56 19.77
C GLN A 176 -7.64 -21.31 19.53
N GLN A 177 -7.16 -21.35 18.29
CA GLN A 177 -5.89 -22.00 17.94
C GLN A 177 -4.69 -21.32 18.61
N VAL A 178 -4.70 -20.00 18.71
CA VAL A 178 -3.65 -19.23 19.40
C VAL A 178 -3.72 -19.39 20.91
N GLY A 179 -4.91 -19.60 21.48
CA GLY A 179 -5.10 -19.88 22.89
C GLY A 179 -4.32 -21.12 23.36
N GLU A 180 -4.19 -22.13 22.50
CA GLU A 180 -3.43 -23.35 22.79
C GLU A 180 -1.90 -23.12 22.77
N THR A 181 -1.41 -22.23 21.90
CA THR A 181 0.03 -21.98 21.72
C THR A 181 0.55 -20.79 22.54
N GLY A 182 -0.32 -19.87 22.97
CA GLY A 182 0.00 -18.62 23.63
C GLY A 182 0.72 -17.58 22.77
N ALA A 183 0.86 -17.84 21.46
CA ALA A 183 1.56 -16.96 20.53
C ALA A 183 1.21 -17.25 19.07
N PHE A 184 1.32 -16.24 18.22
CA PHE A 184 1.18 -16.38 16.77
C PHE A 184 2.24 -15.61 16.00
N THR A 185 2.55 -16.08 14.80
CA THR A 185 3.48 -15.44 13.88
C THR A 185 2.74 -14.68 12.78
N ALA A 186 3.46 -13.83 12.06
CA ALA A 186 3.00 -13.21 10.82
C ALA A 186 2.47 -14.23 9.81
N ALA A 187 3.05 -15.43 9.75
CA ALA A 187 2.60 -16.49 8.86
C ALA A 187 1.23 -17.03 9.27
N ASP A 188 0.99 -17.23 10.57
CA ASP A 188 -0.31 -17.71 11.08
C ASP A 188 -1.41 -16.67 10.81
N PHE A 189 -1.13 -15.40 11.09
CA PHE A 189 -2.02 -14.29 10.74
C PHE A 189 -2.29 -14.21 9.23
N THR A 190 -1.25 -14.36 8.41
CA THR A 190 -1.38 -14.31 6.94
C THR A 190 -2.29 -15.42 6.40
N ARG A 191 -2.27 -16.62 7.01
CA ARG A 191 -3.16 -17.72 6.61
C ARG A 191 -4.62 -17.37 6.85
N VAL A 192 -4.98 -16.90 8.05
CA VAL A 192 -6.36 -16.48 8.36
C VAL A 192 -6.77 -15.26 7.54
N TRP A 193 -5.85 -14.30 7.34
CA TRP A 193 -6.08 -13.13 6.51
C TRP A 193 -6.49 -13.49 5.07
N TRP A 194 -5.74 -14.38 4.41
CA TRP A 194 -6.08 -14.78 3.05
C TRP A 194 -7.36 -15.63 2.98
N ARG A 195 -7.67 -16.41 4.02
CA ARG A 195 -8.96 -17.07 4.13
C ARG A 195 -10.11 -16.07 4.20
N ILE A 196 -9.96 -14.99 4.98
CA ILE A 196 -10.94 -13.89 5.03
C ILE A 196 -11.03 -13.19 3.67
N ALA A 197 -9.90 -12.82 3.07
CA ALA A 197 -9.87 -12.09 1.81
C ALA A 197 -10.53 -12.87 0.66
N ARG A 198 -10.33 -14.19 0.60
CA ARG A 198 -11.02 -15.06 -0.36
C ARG A 198 -12.52 -15.05 -0.15
N GLN A 199 -12.99 -15.21 1.09
CA GLN A 199 -14.43 -15.24 1.38
C GLN A 199 -15.12 -13.90 1.12
N VAL A 200 -14.51 -12.79 1.56
CA VAL A 200 -15.01 -11.43 1.31
C VAL A 200 -15.12 -11.14 -0.19
N THR A 201 -14.17 -11.65 -0.98
CA THR A 201 -14.12 -11.36 -2.42
C THR A 201 -14.96 -12.33 -3.23
N LEU A 202 -14.85 -13.63 -2.99
CA LEU A 202 -15.31 -14.73 -3.85
C LEU A 202 -16.42 -15.59 -3.24
N GLY A 203 -16.63 -15.54 -1.92
CA GLY A 203 -17.64 -16.34 -1.21
C GLY A 203 -17.08 -17.45 -0.30
N GLU A 204 -17.97 -18.04 0.48
CA GLU A 204 -17.67 -19.11 1.45
C GLU A 204 -17.03 -20.31 0.77
N SER A 205 -17.45 -20.65 -0.46
CA SER A 205 -16.84 -21.74 -1.24
C SER A 205 -15.33 -21.55 -1.49
N ALA A 206 -14.82 -20.32 -1.45
CA ALA A 206 -13.40 -20.01 -1.60
C ALA A 206 -12.60 -20.07 -0.28
N ARG A 207 -13.24 -20.39 0.85
CA ARG A 207 -12.63 -20.38 2.19
C ARG A 207 -11.31 -21.12 2.25
N ASP A 208 -11.31 -22.37 1.79
CA ASP A 208 -10.15 -23.26 1.85
C ASP A 208 -9.49 -23.51 0.48
N ASP A 209 -9.93 -22.80 -0.57
CA ASP A 209 -9.25 -22.77 -1.88
C ASP A 209 -7.98 -21.91 -1.80
N THR A 210 -6.89 -22.45 -1.26
CA THR A 210 -5.60 -21.73 -1.24
C THR A 210 -4.99 -21.60 -2.64
N ASP A 211 -5.37 -22.47 -3.56
CA ASP A 211 -4.79 -22.59 -4.89
C ASP A 211 -5.08 -21.35 -5.76
N VAL A 212 -6.29 -20.75 -5.66
CA VAL A 212 -6.58 -19.46 -6.34
C VAL A 212 -5.63 -18.34 -5.91
N THR A 213 -5.35 -18.21 -4.60
CA THR A 213 -4.42 -17.21 -4.07
C THR A 213 -2.95 -17.54 -4.35
N ASP A 214 -2.58 -18.82 -4.36
CA ASP A 214 -1.23 -19.28 -4.67
C ASP A 214 -0.90 -19.05 -6.16
N ARG A 215 -1.86 -19.29 -7.06
CA ARG A 215 -1.73 -18.96 -8.48
C ARG A 215 -1.51 -17.46 -8.66
N LEU A 216 -2.33 -16.63 -8.01
CA LEU A 216 -2.17 -15.18 -8.06
C LEU A 216 -0.78 -14.75 -7.53
N TRP A 217 -0.32 -15.31 -6.42
CA TRP A 217 1.02 -15.03 -5.89
C TRP A 217 2.10 -15.39 -6.91
N LYS A 218 2.05 -16.59 -7.50
CA LYS A 218 3.04 -17.07 -8.49
C LYS A 218 3.08 -16.17 -9.73
N LEU A 219 1.91 -15.69 -10.17
CA LEU A 219 1.76 -14.76 -11.27
C LEU A 219 2.35 -13.38 -10.94
N ARG A 220 2.05 -12.83 -9.76
CA ARG A 220 2.60 -11.56 -9.27
C ARG A 220 4.12 -11.61 -9.07
N ALA A 221 4.63 -12.70 -8.51
CA ALA A 221 6.05 -12.92 -8.32
C ALA A 221 6.80 -12.99 -9.67
N ASN A 222 6.17 -13.54 -10.70
CA ASN A 222 6.68 -13.50 -12.08
C ASN A 222 6.65 -12.06 -12.64
N GLY A 223 5.61 -11.28 -12.34
CA GLY A 223 5.50 -9.87 -12.74
C GLY A 223 6.63 -8.97 -12.22
N ASN A 224 7.25 -9.29 -11.07
CA ASN A 224 8.46 -8.58 -10.58
C ASN A 224 9.64 -8.68 -11.57
N TRP A 225 9.61 -9.65 -12.49
CA TRP A 225 10.63 -9.92 -13.49
C TRP A 225 10.07 -9.77 -14.91
N SER A 226 9.10 -8.89 -15.13
CA SER A 226 8.34 -8.78 -16.39
C SER A 226 9.18 -8.50 -17.64
N TYR A 227 10.38 -7.93 -17.48
CA TYR A 227 11.31 -7.69 -18.58
C TYR A 227 12.31 -8.83 -18.80
N LEU A 228 12.37 -9.79 -17.87
CA LEU A 228 13.38 -10.85 -17.80
C LEU A 228 12.79 -12.26 -17.88
N THR A 229 11.48 -12.41 -17.70
CA THR A 229 10.80 -13.71 -17.70
C THR A 229 9.55 -13.68 -18.56
N PRO A 230 9.25 -14.77 -19.30
CA PRO A 230 8.07 -14.84 -20.15
C PRO A 230 6.79 -14.94 -19.30
N PRO A 231 5.64 -14.41 -19.79
CA PRO A 231 4.37 -14.53 -19.09
C PRO A 231 3.92 -15.98 -18.93
N ARG A 232 3.45 -16.35 -17.73
CA ARG A 232 2.93 -17.69 -17.42
C ARG A 232 1.48 -17.88 -17.87
N ARG A 233 1.23 -17.89 -19.18
CA ARG A 233 -0.12 -17.92 -19.78
C ARG A 233 -1.02 -19.04 -19.24
N ARG A 234 -0.58 -20.31 -19.29
CA ARG A 234 -1.37 -21.44 -18.77
C ARG A 234 -1.75 -21.31 -17.28
N LEU A 235 -0.84 -20.76 -16.46
CA LEU A 235 -1.11 -20.53 -15.05
C LEU A 235 -2.16 -19.43 -14.86
N ARG A 236 -2.07 -18.37 -15.67
CA ARG A 236 -3.02 -17.27 -15.69
C ARG A 236 -4.39 -17.74 -16.18
N ASP A 237 -4.45 -18.55 -17.23
CA ASP A 237 -5.71 -19.02 -17.80
C ASP A 237 -6.47 -19.89 -16.78
N ARG A 238 -5.79 -20.81 -16.07
CA ARG A 238 -6.39 -21.56 -14.95
C ARG A 238 -6.80 -20.68 -13.77
N PHE A 239 -6.05 -19.60 -13.50
CA PHE A 239 -6.44 -18.65 -12.46
C PHE A 239 -7.73 -17.94 -12.84
N PHE A 240 -7.87 -17.48 -14.09
CA PHE A 240 -9.10 -16.86 -14.57
C PHE A 240 -10.27 -17.85 -14.61
N GLU A 241 -10.05 -19.09 -15.05
CA GLU A 241 -11.08 -20.15 -15.01
C GLU A 241 -11.71 -20.24 -13.62
N SER A 242 -10.89 -20.31 -12.56
CA SER A 242 -11.41 -20.28 -11.18
C SER A 242 -12.20 -18.99 -10.87
N LEU A 243 -11.76 -17.81 -11.33
CA LEU A 243 -12.49 -16.56 -11.07
C LEU A 243 -13.83 -16.50 -11.81
N TYR A 244 -13.91 -17.02 -13.03
CA TYR A 244 -15.16 -17.14 -13.78
C TYR A 244 -16.11 -18.12 -13.09
N ASP A 245 -15.61 -19.26 -12.60
CA ASP A 245 -16.42 -20.22 -11.82
C ASP A 245 -17.01 -19.62 -10.53
N TYR A 246 -16.29 -18.70 -9.88
CA TYR A 246 -16.81 -17.95 -8.73
C TYR A 246 -17.81 -16.86 -9.15
N ALA A 247 -17.58 -16.19 -10.28
CA ALA A 247 -18.49 -15.18 -10.80
C ALA A 247 -19.83 -15.77 -11.26
N ASP A 248 -19.82 -16.96 -11.88
CA ASP A 248 -21.03 -17.66 -12.29
C ASP A 248 -21.87 -18.12 -11.10
N ARG A 249 -21.24 -18.33 -9.94
CA ARG A 249 -21.86 -18.75 -8.68
C ARG A 249 -21.80 -17.66 -7.61
N ALA A 250 -21.79 -16.39 -8.02
CA ALA A 250 -21.47 -15.27 -7.15
C ALA A 250 -22.37 -15.21 -5.90
N GLU A 251 -21.80 -15.68 -4.77
CA GLU A 251 -22.52 -15.83 -3.51
C GLU A 251 -22.92 -14.46 -2.93
N PRO A 252 -24.17 -14.27 -2.46
CA PRO A 252 -24.63 -13.01 -1.89
C PRO A 252 -23.73 -12.48 -0.78
N GLY A 253 -23.60 -11.15 -0.70
CA GLY A 253 -22.80 -10.50 0.34
C GLY A 253 -21.28 -10.61 0.11
N THR A 254 -20.84 -10.71 -1.14
CA THR A 254 -19.43 -10.72 -1.55
C THR A 254 -19.15 -9.62 -2.58
N LEU A 255 -17.86 -9.31 -2.81
CA LEU A 255 -17.48 -8.37 -3.86
C LEU A 255 -17.78 -8.89 -5.27
N VAL A 256 -17.62 -10.21 -5.51
CA VAL A 256 -17.95 -10.81 -6.81
C VAL A 256 -19.46 -10.75 -7.10
N HIS A 257 -20.30 -10.86 -6.06
CA HIS A 257 -21.75 -10.69 -6.22
C HIS A 257 -22.16 -9.24 -6.51
N ALA A 258 -21.52 -8.28 -5.83
CA ALA A 258 -21.69 -6.86 -6.17
C ALA A 258 -21.29 -6.59 -7.62
N LEU A 259 -20.16 -7.15 -8.07
CA LEU A 259 -19.69 -7.05 -9.46
C LEU A 259 -20.68 -7.65 -10.47
N ALA A 260 -21.25 -8.82 -10.17
CA ALA A 260 -22.24 -9.48 -11.03
C ALA A 260 -23.52 -8.65 -11.24
N SER A 261 -23.79 -7.71 -10.33
CA SER A 261 -24.95 -6.82 -10.39
C SER A 261 -24.66 -5.49 -11.13
N VAL A 262 -23.41 -5.24 -11.52
CA VAL A 262 -23.02 -4.00 -12.22
C VAL A 262 -23.31 -4.14 -13.71
N GLU A 263 -23.99 -3.15 -14.28
CA GLU A 263 -24.14 -3.04 -15.73
C GLU A 263 -22.77 -2.79 -16.38
N THR A 264 -22.42 -3.63 -17.36
CA THR A 264 -21.11 -3.58 -18.01
C THR A 264 -21.25 -3.21 -19.49
N ALA A 265 -20.38 -2.31 -19.95
CA ALA A 265 -20.32 -1.97 -21.37
C ALA A 265 -19.78 -3.17 -22.18
N PRO A 266 -20.20 -3.38 -23.46
CA PRO A 266 -19.88 -4.56 -24.31
C PRO A 266 -18.39 -4.87 -24.61
N ALA A 267 -17.43 -4.20 -23.97
CA ALA A 267 -15.98 -4.41 -24.12
C ALA A 267 -15.24 -4.51 -22.77
N VAL A 268 -15.96 -4.45 -21.65
CA VAL A 268 -15.39 -4.59 -20.32
C VAL A 268 -15.56 -6.03 -19.86
N ASP A 269 -14.44 -6.67 -19.54
CA ASP A 269 -14.43 -7.92 -18.77
C ASP A 269 -14.48 -7.55 -17.27
N PRO A 270 -15.62 -7.73 -16.58
CA PRO A 270 -15.75 -7.46 -15.14
C PRO A 270 -14.89 -8.41 -14.30
N VAL A 271 -14.91 -9.72 -14.60
CA VAL A 271 -14.12 -10.73 -13.88
C VAL A 271 -12.62 -10.43 -14.02
N GLY A 272 -12.22 -9.88 -15.16
CA GLY A 272 -10.93 -9.28 -15.46
C GLY A 272 -10.41 -8.24 -14.45
N GLN A 273 -11.29 -7.66 -13.62
CA GLN A 273 -10.96 -6.67 -12.58
C GLN A 273 -10.65 -7.30 -11.21
N ILE A 274 -11.15 -8.50 -10.92
CA ILE A 274 -10.96 -9.18 -9.62
C ILE A 274 -9.48 -9.39 -9.23
N PRO A 275 -8.54 -9.70 -10.16
CA PRO A 275 -7.15 -9.93 -9.78
C PRO A 275 -6.49 -8.77 -9.04
N HIS A 276 -6.82 -7.51 -9.37
CA HIS A 276 -6.24 -6.36 -8.65
C HIS A 276 -6.91 -6.10 -7.30
N TRP A 277 -8.14 -6.56 -7.09
CA TRP A 277 -8.78 -6.54 -5.76
C TRP A 277 -8.10 -7.53 -4.82
N LEU A 278 -7.95 -8.79 -5.25
CA LEU A 278 -7.24 -9.82 -4.47
C LEU A 278 -5.78 -9.42 -4.22
N PHE A 279 -5.11 -8.85 -5.21
CA PHE A 279 -3.76 -8.28 -5.05
C PHE A 279 -3.70 -7.22 -3.94
N ALA A 280 -4.68 -6.31 -3.89
CA ALA A 280 -4.70 -5.22 -2.91
C ALA A 280 -4.87 -5.72 -1.46
N PHE A 281 -5.52 -6.87 -1.25
CA PHE A 281 -5.64 -7.46 0.08
C PHE A 281 -4.30 -7.87 0.69
N ASP A 282 -3.26 -8.13 -0.10
CA ASP A 282 -1.91 -8.37 0.43
C ASP A 282 -1.38 -7.13 1.16
N ALA A 283 -1.50 -5.95 0.52
CA ALA A 283 -1.11 -4.68 1.11
C ALA A 283 -1.94 -4.33 2.36
N ALA A 284 -3.25 -4.62 2.34
CA ALA A 284 -4.12 -4.42 3.49
C ALA A 284 -3.73 -5.32 4.67
N GLY A 285 -3.36 -6.59 4.42
CA GLY A 285 -2.91 -7.51 5.47
C GLY A 285 -1.58 -7.08 6.10
N MET A 286 -0.63 -6.61 5.27
CA MET A 286 0.62 -6.00 5.74
C MET A 286 0.36 -4.81 6.66
N ALA A 287 -0.56 -3.92 6.29
CA ALA A 287 -0.92 -2.74 7.06
C ALA A 287 -1.59 -3.11 8.40
N THR A 288 -2.48 -4.11 8.40
CA THR A 288 -3.16 -4.62 9.61
C THR A 288 -2.15 -5.19 10.60
N LEU A 289 -1.21 -6.02 10.15
CA LEU A 289 -0.23 -6.62 11.04
C LEU A 289 0.75 -5.59 11.63
N ARG A 290 1.13 -4.57 10.84
CA ARG A 290 1.96 -3.46 11.33
C ARG A 290 1.20 -2.54 12.29
N ALA A 291 -0.09 -2.29 12.05
CA ALA A 291 -0.93 -1.56 12.99
C ALA A 291 -1.08 -2.31 14.31
N LEU A 292 -1.23 -3.64 14.28
CA LEU A 292 -1.23 -4.45 15.49
C LEU A 292 0.09 -4.36 16.26
N ALA A 293 1.23 -4.36 15.57
CA ALA A 293 2.54 -4.13 16.20
C ALA A 293 2.64 -2.75 16.86
N LEU A 294 2.12 -1.70 16.20
CA LEU A 294 2.06 -0.36 16.77
C LEU A 294 1.18 -0.33 18.02
N LEU A 295 -0.03 -0.89 17.97
CA LEU A 295 -0.94 -0.95 19.12
C LEU A 295 -0.35 -1.75 20.29
N ALA A 296 0.28 -2.89 20.01
CA ALA A 296 0.95 -3.69 21.03
C ALA A 296 2.11 -2.95 21.75
N ALA A 297 2.68 -1.93 21.11
CA ALA A 297 3.71 -1.06 21.68
C ALA A 297 3.14 0.21 22.35
N HIS A 298 1.85 0.52 22.20
CA HIS A 298 1.21 1.74 22.72
C HIS A 298 -0.05 1.39 23.53
N PRO A 299 0.09 1.02 24.81
CA PRO A 299 -1.02 0.54 25.65
C PRO A 299 -2.22 1.49 25.71
N ASP A 300 -1.98 2.80 25.77
CA ASP A 300 -3.06 3.81 25.81
C ASP A 300 -3.91 3.75 24.54
N ARG A 301 -3.25 3.62 23.38
CA ARG A 301 -3.93 3.47 22.08
C ARG A 301 -4.60 2.12 21.94
N LEU A 302 -4.01 1.05 22.48
CA LEU A 302 -4.65 -0.26 22.55
C LEU A 302 -5.93 -0.23 23.40
N ALA A 303 -5.95 0.53 24.50
CA ALA A 303 -7.14 0.71 25.32
C ALA A 303 -8.24 1.49 24.58
N GLU A 304 -7.87 2.55 23.85
CA GLU A 304 -8.82 3.32 23.02
C GLU A 304 -9.47 2.47 21.93
N VAL A 305 -8.69 1.70 21.17
CA VAL A 305 -9.27 0.83 20.14
C VAL A 305 -10.10 -0.31 20.75
N ARG A 306 -9.75 -0.82 21.94
CA ARG A 306 -10.58 -1.82 22.63
C ARG A 306 -11.93 -1.25 23.05
N ARG A 307 -11.98 0.00 23.50
CA ARG A 307 -13.24 0.70 23.81
C ARG A 307 -14.08 0.85 22.54
N GLU A 308 -13.50 1.35 21.45
CA GLU A 308 -14.21 1.46 20.17
C GLU A 308 -14.71 0.09 19.66
N ALA A 309 -13.91 -0.96 19.83
CA ALA A 309 -14.30 -2.32 19.45
C ALA A 309 -15.48 -2.86 20.29
N SER A 310 -15.57 -2.50 21.57
CA SER A 310 -16.65 -2.94 22.46
C SER A 310 -18.02 -2.39 22.08
N GLU A 311 -18.06 -1.27 21.34
CA GLU A 311 -19.28 -0.64 20.86
C GLU A 311 -19.82 -1.28 19.56
N ARG A 312 -19.02 -2.12 18.90
CA ARG A 312 -19.43 -2.83 17.67
C ARG A 312 -20.05 -4.18 17.99
N PRO A 313 -21.35 -4.42 17.69
CA PRO A 313 -21.93 -5.74 17.82
C PRO A 313 -21.23 -6.76 16.90
N VAL A 314 -20.97 -7.96 17.41
CA VAL A 314 -20.38 -9.07 16.64
C VAL A 314 -21.29 -9.40 15.45
N GLY A 315 -20.70 -9.51 14.27
CA GLY A 315 -21.42 -9.77 13.02
C GLY A 315 -22.07 -8.55 12.36
N ASN A 316 -21.93 -7.36 12.95
CA ASN A 316 -22.44 -6.12 12.38
C ASN A 316 -21.30 -5.24 11.87
N ALA A 317 -21.54 -4.61 10.73
CA ALA A 317 -20.67 -3.60 10.18
C ALA A 317 -20.77 -2.31 11.01
N ALA A 318 -19.61 -1.75 11.33
CA ALA A 318 -19.50 -0.40 11.85
C ALA A 318 -18.26 0.25 11.24
N THR A 319 -18.32 1.57 11.10
CA THR A 319 -17.09 2.36 10.91
C THR A 319 -16.37 2.44 12.23
N LEU A 320 -15.07 2.12 12.24
CA LEU A 320 -14.19 2.19 13.42
C LEU A 320 -13.12 3.27 13.18
N PRO A 321 -13.42 4.57 13.40
CA PRO A 321 -12.51 5.67 13.15
C PRO A 321 -11.09 5.48 13.70
N ILE A 322 -10.94 5.07 14.97
CA ILE A 322 -9.62 4.92 15.61
C ILE A 322 -8.86 3.75 14.98
N HIS A 323 -9.51 2.60 14.76
CA HIS A 323 -8.88 1.49 14.04
C HIS A 323 -8.44 1.89 12.63
N ARG A 324 -9.30 2.60 11.88
CA ARG A 324 -8.96 3.10 10.53
C ARG A 324 -7.76 4.04 10.56
N ALA A 325 -7.71 4.93 11.55
CA ALA A 325 -6.59 5.83 11.77
C ALA A 325 -5.28 5.06 12.06
N CYS A 326 -5.31 4.01 12.87
CA CYS A 326 -4.14 3.16 13.11
C CYS A 326 -3.66 2.43 11.83
N ILE A 327 -4.58 1.99 10.98
CA ILE A 327 -4.24 1.38 9.68
C ILE A 327 -3.62 2.41 8.73
N LEU A 328 -4.22 3.60 8.61
CA LEU A 328 -3.70 4.69 7.79
C LEU A 328 -2.32 5.14 8.27
N GLU A 329 -2.13 5.20 9.58
CA GLU A 329 -0.86 5.57 10.19
C GLU A 329 0.23 4.51 9.97
N SER A 330 -0.12 3.23 9.95
CA SER A 330 0.84 2.17 9.58
C SER A 330 1.25 2.27 8.11
N LEU A 331 0.33 2.65 7.22
CA LEU A 331 0.61 2.95 5.80
C LEU A 331 1.42 4.24 5.62
N ARG A 332 1.28 5.23 6.51
CA ARG A 332 2.12 6.42 6.54
C ARG A 332 3.56 6.05 6.85
N LEU A 333 3.77 5.35 7.96
CA LEU A 333 5.08 4.98 8.48
C LEU A 333 5.81 3.96 7.62
N TRP A 334 5.08 3.00 7.04
CA TRP A 334 5.63 1.95 6.17
C TRP A 334 4.73 1.72 4.94
N PRO A 335 4.82 2.59 3.92
CA PRO A 335 3.99 2.51 2.73
C PRO A 335 4.08 1.15 2.02
N THR A 336 2.94 0.58 1.66
CA THR A 336 2.87 -0.65 0.86
C THR A 336 3.10 -0.37 -0.63
N THR A 337 2.83 0.86 -1.07
CA THR A 337 3.13 1.40 -2.40
C THR A 337 4.19 2.50 -2.28
N PRO A 338 5.49 2.17 -2.34
CA PRO A 338 6.57 3.11 -2.08
C PRO A 338 6.82 4.12 -3.21
N ALA A 339 6.28 3.85 -4.41
CA ALA A 339 6.39 4.73 -5.56
C ALA A 339 5.07 4.78 -6.33
N ILE A 340 4.54 5.98 -6.54
CA ILE A 340 3.39 6.23 -7.42
C ILE A 340 3.93 6.81 -8.73
N LEU A 341 3.69 6.09 -9.82
CA LEU A 341 4.17 6.44 -11.15
C LEU A 341 3.04 7.04 -12.00
N ARG A 342 3.37 8.04 -12.82
CA ARG A 342 2.56 8.60 -13.92
C ARG A 342 3.41 8.87 -15.15
N ASP A 343 2.89 8.64 -16.34
CA ASP A 343 3.57 9.01 -17.59
C ASP A 343 2.81 10.20 -18.19
N SER A 344 3.53 11.17 -18.74
CA SER A 344 2.91 12.28 -19.47
C SER A 344 2.48 11.85 -20.87
N THR A 345 1.22 12.15 -21.23
CA THR A 345 0.63 11.91 -22.57
C THR A 345 0.85 13.05 -23.55
N ARG A 346 1.40 14.18 -23.08
CA ARG A 346 1.76 15.38 -23.85
C ARG A 346 2.80 16.20 -23.09
N PRO A 347 3.47 17.19 -23.72
CA PRO A 347 4.38 18.08 -23.01
C PRO A 347 3.70 18.79 -21.84
N THR A 348 4.42 18.96 -20.72
CA THR A 348 3.91 19.58 -19.49
C THR A 348 4.82 20.70 -19.03
N VAL A 349 4.26 21.76 -18.44
CA VAL A 349 5.01 22.94 -18.00
C VAL A 349 5.13 22.95 -16.47
N TRP A 350 6.35 23.14 -15.95
CA TRP A 350 6.71 23.06 -14.54
C TRP A 350 7.43 24.30 -14.06
N ARG A 351 7.31 24.62 -12.77
CA ARG A 351 8.08 25.69 -12.14
C ARG A 351 9.50 25.20 -11.87
N THR A 352 10.49 26.04 -12.18
CA THR A 352 11.88 25.78 -11.79
C THR A 352 12.15 26.35 -10.39
N PRO A 353 13.26 25.97 -9.73
CA PRO A 353 13.62 26.51 -8.42
C PRO A 353 13.71 28.05 -8.40
N GLY A 354 14.17 28.66 -9.50
CA GLY A 354 14.24 30.12 -9.69
C GLY A 354 12.91 30.80 -10.06
N GLY A 355 11.79 30.06 -10.05
CA GLY A 355 10.46 30.61 -10.35
C GLY A 355 10.10 30.71 -11.83
N ALA A 356 11.03 30.42 -12.75
CA ALA A 356 10.76 30.34 -14.18
C ALA A 356 9.88 29.12 -14.53
N ARG A 357 9.44 29.03 -15.78
CA ARG A 357 8.69 27.89 -16.30
C ARG A 357 9.51 27.12 -17.34
N ALA A 358 9.48 25.80 -17.23
CA ALA A 358 10.20 24.89 -18.10
C ALA A 358 9.26 23.80 -18.64
N THR A 359 9.43 23.46 -19.92
CA THR A 359 8.66 22.39 -20.57
C THR A 359 9.37 21.06 -20.38
N VAL A 360 8.66 20.10 -19.80
CA VAL A 360 9.04 18.68 -19.75
C VAL A 360 8.36 17.96 -20.91
N PRO A 361 9.12 17.27 -21.79
CA PRO A 361 8.54 16.59 -22.94
C PRO A 361 7.57 15.46 -22.59
N GLU A 362 6.70 15.15 -23.55
CA GLU A 362 5.83 13.97 -23.53
C GLU A 362 6.62 12.67 -23.30
N GLY A 363 5.96 11.67 -22.70
CA GLY A 363 6.56 10.35 -22.45
C GLY A 363 7.51 10.32 -21.25
N SER A 364 7.67 11.45 -20.55
CA SER A 364 8.41 11.53 -19.29
C SER A 364 7.63 10.83 -18.18
N MET A 365 8.34 10.02 -17.39
CA MET A 365 7.79 9.38 -16.19
C MET A 365 7.92 10.33 -15.01
N PHE A 366 6.82 10.60 -14.33
CA PHE A 366 6.79 11.27 -13.03
C PHE A 366 6.73 10.24 -11.92
N ILE A 367 7.62 10.38 -10.92
CA ILE A 367 7.70 9.51 -9.75
C ILE A 367 7.46 10.31 -8.47
N ILE A 368 6.49 9.83 -7.68
CA ILE A 368 6.18 10.29 -6.33
C ILE A 368 6.66 9.20 -5.38
N LEU A 369 7.61 9.51 -4.50
CA LEU A 369 8.15 8.56 -3.52
C LEU A 369 7.46 8.75 -2.17
N THR A 370 6.64 7.78 -1.76
CA THR A 370 5.83 7.92 -0.55
C THR A 370 6.65 7.81 0.75
N PRO A 371 7.70 6.95 0.90
CA PRO A 371 8.46 6.90 2.15
C PRO A 371 9.10 8.23 2.57
N PRO A 372 9.84 8.98 1.70
CA PRO A 372 10.36 10.29 2.06
C PRO A 372 9.25 11.33 2.29
N LEU A 373 8.19 11.33 1.47
CA LEU A 373 7.10 12.30 1.60
C LEU A 373 6.28 12.11 2.89
N HIS A 374 6.04 10.86 3.30
CA HIS A 374 5.27 10.54 4.51
C HIS A 374 6.06 10.74 5.81
N ARG A 375 7.40 10.69 5.72
CA ARG A 375 8.33 10.81 6.86
C ARG A 375 9.23 12.02 6.72
N ASP A 376 8.69 13.07 6.13
CA ASP A 376 9.38 14.33 5.90
C ASP A 376 9.59 15.07 7.23
N ARG A 377 10.79 14.92 7.81
CA ARG A 377 11.17 15.52 9.09
C ARG A 377 11.24 17.05 9.04
N ASP A 378 11.38 17.64 7.85
CA ASP A 378 11.43 19.10 7.70
C ASP A 378 10.01 19.70 7.65
N ARG A 379 8.97 18.86 7.49
CA ARG A 379 7.55 19.26 7.48
C ARG A 379 6.76 18.78 8.68
N PHE A 380 7.13 17.63 9.24
CA PHE A 380 6.35 16.95 10.28
C PHE A 380 7.21 16.65 11.50
N ASP A 381 6.85 17.25 12.64
CA ASP A 381 7.42 16.90 13.94
C ASP A 381 7.13 15.44 14.32
N PHE A 382 6.05 14.88 13.76
CA PHE A 382 5.62 13.50 13.95
C PHE A 382 6.11 12.53 12.86
N ALA A 383 7.06 12.94 11.99
CA ALA A 383 7.51 12.17 10.83
C ALA A 383 7.82 10.69 11.14
N ASN A 384 8.35 10.39 12.32
CA ASN A 384 8.71 9.04 12.77
C ASN A 384 7.89 8.53 13.96
N ALA A 385 6.90 9.28 14.43
CA ALA A 385 6.09 8.92 15.59
C ALA A 385 4.77 8.27 15.16
N PHE A 386 4.22 7.40 16.00
CA PHE A 386 2.87 6.86 15.79
C PHE A 386 1.81 7.90 16.20
N THR A 387 1.17 8.52 15.21
CA THR A 387 0.25 9.66 15.42
C THR A 387 -1.08 9.44 14.70
N PRO A 388 -1.91 8.46 15.13
CA PRO A 388 -3.17 8.17 14.45
C PRO A 388 -4.17 9.34 14.46
N ASP A 389 -4.11 10.23 15.46
CA ASP A 389 -5.07 11.34 15.61
C ASP A 389 -5.13 12.26 14.39
N ILE A 390 -4.04 12.38 13.61
CA ILE A 390 -4.01 13.22 12.40
C ILE A 390 -5.09 12.83 11.38
N TRP A 391 -5.52 11.57 11.41
CA TRP A 391 -6.51 11.00 10.50
C TRP A 391 -7.95 11.19 10.99
N ILE A 392 -8.12 11.70 12.21
CA ILE A 392 -9.41 11.90 12.88
C ILE A 392 -9.70 13.39 13.01
N ASP A 393 -8.70 14.19 13.38
CA ASP A 393 -8.83 15.63 13.62
C ASP A 393 -8.71 16.49 12.35
N GLY A 394 -8.61 15.85 11.17
CA GLY A 394 -8.56 16.51 9.86
C GLY A 394 -7.19 17.05 9.46
N ARG A 395 -6.15 16.96 10.31
CA ARG A 395 -4.79 17.42 9.94
C ARG A 395 -4.24 16.70 8.72
N ALA A 396 -4.57 15.43 8.52
CA ALA A 396 -4.15 14.67 7.34
C ALA A 396 -4.81 15.14 6.04
N ASP A 397 -6.03 15.67 6.09
CA ASP A 397 -6.81 16.00 4.87
C ASP A 397 -6.18 17.14 4.06
N GLY A 398 -5.47 18.06 4.73
CA GLY A 398 -4.72 19.15 4.09
C GLY A 398 -3.32 18.76 3.61
N LEU A 399 -2.87 17.52 3.85
CA LEU A 399 -1.52 17.07 3.53
C LEU A 399 -1.51 16.22 2.26
N HIS A 400 -1.39 16.87 1.11
CA HIS A 400 -1.33 16.21 -0.22
C HIS A 400 -0.12 15.27 -0.41
N THR A 401 0.77 15.17 0.57
CA THR A 401 1.90 14.23 0.60
C THR A 401 1.60 12.93 1.33
N LEU A 402 0.52 12.85 2.14
CA LEU A 402 0.12 11.62 2.81
C LEU A 402 -0.80 10.80 1.91
N LEU A 403 -0.23 9.81 1.23
CA LEU A 403 -0.84 9.10 0.10
C LEU A 403 -1.03 7.59 0.34
N PRO A 404 -1.70 7.16 1.42
CA PRO A 404 -1.92 5.73 1.70
C PRO A 404 -2.71 5.01 0.60
N PHE A 405 -3.52 5.74 -0.17
CA PHE A 405 -4.36 5.23 -1.25
C PHE A 405 -4.19 5.97 -2.59
N SER A 406 -3.04 6.64 -2.81
CA SER A 406 -2.85 7.64 -3.88
C SER A 406 -3.84 8.83 -3.73
N GLY A 407 -3.91 9.72 -4.71
CA GLY A 407 -4.92 10.79 -4.80
C GLY A 407 -5.44 11.02 -6.22
N GLY A 408 -6.34 11.98 -6.34
CA GLY A 408 -6.98 12.42 -7.59
C GLY A 408 -7.87 11.35 -8.25
N PRO A 409 -8.29 11.53 -9.52
CA PRO A 409 -9.19 10.60 -10.20
C PRO A 409 -8.61 9.19 -10.42
N ALA A 410 -7.32 8.99 -10.15
CA ALA A 410 -6.63 7.70 -10.17
C ALA A 410 -6.44 7.08 -8.78
N GLU A 411 -7.07 7.62 -7.73
CA GLU A 411 -7.07 7.04 -6.38
C GLU A 411 -7.63 5.61 -6.34
N CYS A 412 -7.33 4.90 -5.24
CA CYS A 412 -7.80 3.53 -5.03
C CYS A 412 -9.33 3.47 -4.87
N PRO A 413 -10.06 2.84 -5.80
CA PRO A 413 -11.52 2.71 -5.66
C PRO A 413 -11.93 1.81 -4.49
N GLY A 414 -11.03 0.91 -4.06
CA GLY A 414 -11.26 -0.02 -2.95
C GLY A 414 -10.89 0.53 -1.57
N ARG A 415 -10.60 1.83 -1.43
CA ARG A 415 -10.14 2.43 -0.16
C ARG A 415 -11.05 2.07 1.02
N ASN A 416 -12.36 2.24 0.89
CA ASN A 416 -13.30 2.00 1.97
C ASN A 416 -13.45 0.52 2.31
N VAL A 417 -13.49 -0.36 1.30
CA VAL A 417 -13.51 -1.82 1.49
C VAL A 417 -12.24 -2.30 2.21
N ALA A 418 -11.06 -1.88 1.74
CA ALA A 418 -9.78 -2.26 2.34
C ALA A 418 -9.68 -1.80 3.81
N LEU A 419 -10.03 -0.54 4.08
CA LEU A 419 -10.02 0.00 5.44
C LEU A 419 -11.07 -0.66 6.33
N PHE A 420 -12.26 -0.98 5.80
CA PHE A 420 -13.28 -1.70 6.55
C PHE A 420 -12.78 -3.10 6.95
N VAL A 421 -12.33 -3.91 5.99
CA VAL A 421 -11.84 -5.27 6.27
C VAL A 421 -10.64 -5.23 7.24
N SER A 422 -9.64 -4.38 6.99
CA SER A 422 -8.49 -4.25 7.89
C SER A 422 -8.87 -3.83 9.31
N SER A 423 -9.78 -2.85 9.45
CA SER A 423 -10.17 -2.33 10.77
C SER A 423 -11.04 -3.32 11.53
N THR A 424 -11.95 -4.02 10.85
CA THR A 424 -12.78 -5.07 11.46
C THR A 424 -11.94 -6.27 11.88
N VAL A 425 -10.97 -6.69 11.06
CA VAL A 425 -10.00 -7.74 11.45
C VAL A 425 -9.19 -7.30 12.68
N LEU A 426 -8.68 -6.07 12.67
CA LEU A 426 -7.92 -5.54 13.80
C LEU A 426 -8.76 -5.49 15.07
N SER A 427 -10.01 -5.02 14.97
CA SER A 427 -11.00 -4.99 16.05
C SER A 427 -11.28 -6.38 16.61
N ALA A 428 -11.54 -7.36 15.74
CA ALA A 428 -11.78 -8.73 16.16
C ALA A 428 -10.55 -9.32 16.87
N VAL A 429 -9.33 -9.05 16.39
CA VAL A 429 -8.09 -9.52 17.03
C VAL A 429 -7.88 -8.89 18.41
N VAL A 430 -8.00 -7.57 18.55
CA VAL A 430 -7.76 -6.90 19.85
C VAL A 430 -8.83 -7.21 20.90
N THR A 431 -10.02 -7.66 20.45
CA THR A 431 -11.11 -8.13 21.30
C THR A 431 -10.93 -9.60 21.70
N ALA A 432 -10.37 -10.43 20.82
CA ALA A 432 -10.22 -11.85 21.06
C ALA A 432 -9.14 -12.22 22.09
N PHE A 433 -8.22 -11.29 22.38
CA PHE A 433 -7.11 -11.51 23.32
C PHE A 433 -7.03 -10.38 24.35
N ASP A 434 -6.98 -10.74 25.63
CA ASP A 434 -6.83 -9.83 26.77
C ASP A 434 -5.42 -9.25 26.84
N ARG A 435 -4.42 -10.05 26.46
CA ARG A 435 -3.03 -9.62 26.36
C ARG A 435 -2.52 -9.87 24.95
N ILE A 436 -1.91 -8.86 24.35
CA ILE A 436 -1.18 -8.94 23.08
C ILE A 436 0.13 -8.17 23.24
N GLU A 437 1.25 -8.83 22.98
CA GLU A 437 2.59 -8.24 23.07
C GLU A 437 3.42 -8.62 21.85
N GLN A 438 4.04 -7.64 21.19
CA GLN A 438 5.01 -7.93 20.13
C GLN A 438 6.31 -8.46 20.75
N VAL A 439 6.67 -9.71 20.43
CA VAL A 439 7.87 -10.38 20.98
C VAL A 439 9.02 -10.50 19.98
N SER A 440 8.77 -10.25 18.70
CA SER A 440 9.80 -10.21 17.65
C SER A 440 10.66 -8.95 17.73
N ALA A 441 11.89 -9.02 17.21
CA ALA A 441 12.74 -7.87 16.97
C ALA A 441 12.50 -7.29 15.57
N PRO A 442 12.64 -5.96 15.36
CA PRO A 442 12.81 -4.93 16.39
C PRO A 442 11.50 -4.72 17.17
N ARG A 443 11.60 -4.64 18.51
CA ARG A 443 10.44 -4.25 19.33
C ARG A 443 10.17 -2.77 19.16
N LEU A 444 8.96 -2.42 18.75
CA LEU A 444 8.53 -1.04 18.69
C LEU A 444 8.37 -0.50 20.12
N GLN A 445 8.75 0.75 20.33
CA GLN A 445 8.71 1.40 21.65
C GLN A 445 7.86 2.67 21.57
N PRO A 446 7.07 2.98 22.60
CA PRO A 446 6.37 4.25 22.67
C PRO A 446 7.37 5.41 22.82
N GLY A 447 7.07 6.56 22.23
CA GLY A 447 7.85 7.79 22.39
C GLY A 447 9.21 7.84 21.68
N GLY A 448 9.63 6.77 20.99
CA GLY A 448 10.86 6.73 20.20
C GLY A 448 10.62 6.90 18.69
N ASP A 449 11.67 7.27 17.97
CA ASP A 449 11.69 7.25 16.50
C ASP A 449 11.43 5.81 16.00
N LEU A 450 10.32 5.59 15.30
CA LEU A 450 10.03 4.29 14.70
C LEU A 450 11.03 3.96 13.59
N PRO A 451 11.36 2.68 13.35
CA PRO A 451 12.31 2.32 12.32
C PRO A 451 11.80 2.73 10.93
N PRO A 452 12.69 3.16 10.02
CA PRO A 452 12.32 3.54 8.65
C PRO A 452 11.81 2.35 7.83
N THR A 453 12.29 1.13 8.15
CA THR A 453 11.87 -0.12 7.52
C THR A 453 11.40 -1.08 8.61
N LEU A 454 10.23 -1.69 8.43
CA LEU A 454 9.69 -2.73 9.30
C LEU A 454 9.30 -3.96 8.47
N ASN A 455 9.92 -5.10 8.76
CA ASN A 455 9.63 -6.38 8.12
C ASN A 455 8.41 -7.04 8.78
N HIS A 456 7.27 -6.94 8.08
CA HIS A 456 6.03 -7.55 8.54
C HIS A 456 6.09 -9.09 8.61
N TYR A 457 6.93 -9.77 7.81
CA TYR A 457 7.05 -11.23 7.88
C TYR A 457 7.74 -11.73 9.16
N GLY A 458 8.53 -10.88 9.81
CA GLY A 458 9.25 -11.21 11.03
C GLY A 458 8.43 -11.01 12.31
N LEU A 459 7.22 -10.44 12.21
CA LEU A 459 6.42 -10.10 13.37
C LEU A 459 5.92 -11.35 14.09
N LYS A 460 6.05 -11.37 15.42
CA LYS A 460 5.54 -12.40 16.31
C LYS A 460 4.90 -11.75 17.54
N PHE A 461 3.78 -12.30 17.96
CA PHE A 461 3.01 -11.81 19.09
C PHE A 461 2.85 -12.91 20.13
N ALA A 462 3.09 -12.60 21.40
CA ALA A 462 2.53 -13.37 22.50
C ALA A 462 1.10 -12.89 22.73
N ALA A 463 0.16 -13.82 22.82
CA ALA A 463 -1.25 -13.50 22.95
C ALA A 463 -1.95 -14.49 23.89
N ALA A 464 -2.78 -13.99 24.78
CA ALA A 464 -3.55 -14.81 25.71
C ALA A 464 -5.01 -14.34 25.73
N GLN A 465 -5.93 -15.30 25.66
CA GLN A 465 -7.34 -15.05 25.94
C GLN A 465 -7.52 -14.92 27.45
N GLY A 466 -8.42 -14.04 27.89
CA GLY A 466 -8.86 -14.06 29.27
C GLY A 466 -9.46 -15.41 29.61
N SER A 467 -9.35 -15.81 30.89
CA SER A 467 -10.26 -16.82 31.43
C SER A 467 -11.66 -16.20 31.37
N ARG A 468 -12.38 -16.41 30.26
CA ARG A 468 -13.82 -16.23 30.26
C ARG A 468 -14.31 -17.19 31.33
N ALA A 469 -14.83 -16.64 32.43
CA ALA A 469 -15.60 -17.41 33.38
C ALA A 469 -16.61 -18.20 32.56
N THR A 470 -16.41 -19.50 32.48
CA THR A 470 -17.44 -20.45 32.11
C THR A 470 -18.59 -20.12 33.05
N THR A 471 -19.58 -19.38 32.53
CA THR A 471 -20.87 -19.32 33.21
C THR A 471 -21.44 -20.70 32.94
N GLU A 472 -21.07 -21.64 33.80
CA GLU A 472 -21.82 -22.87 33.96
C GLU A 472 -23.23 -22.42 34.31
N GLU A 473 -24.13 -22.50 33.32
CA GLU A 473 -25.56 -22.61 33.60
C GLU A 473 -25.75 -23.86 34.44
N ASN A 474 -25.74 -23.64 35.75
CA ASN A 474 -26.14 -24.61 36.74
C ASN A 474 -27.46 -24.08 37.35
N THR A 475 -28.56 -24.36 36.65
CA THR A 475 -29.88 -24.76 37.20
C THR A 475 -30.86 -25.01 36.06
#